data_AF-A0A4C1W3E3-F1
#
_entry.id   AF-A0A4C1W3E3-F1
#
_cell.length_a   1.000
_cell.length_b   1.000
_cell.length_c   1.000
_cell.angle_alpha   90.00
_cell.angle_beta   90.00
_cell.angle_gamma   90.00
#
_symmetry.space_group_name_H-M   'P 1'
#
loop_
_entity.id
_entity.type
_entity.pdbx_description
1 polymer ?
#
loop_
_entity_poly.entity_id
_entity_poly.type
_entity_poly.pdbx_seq_one_letter_code
_entity_poly.pdbx_strand_id
1 'polypeptide(L)'
;MEQRFSAIEKKKEETTEDGVNDLAATVNRLQHKLNDHEQEYLLNHLKISGIPETKGKTPIRIAILIDSKLGVSLDERDIVSTVLIGIPRAYATRASLLEQRVQLLARLRHLPALACKSDLCLRPLMVRLLRCAAQRDDMLSVAQVRCNADTSGFN
;
A
#
# COMPACT_ATOMS: atom_id res chain seq x y z
N MET A 1 -6.33 -28.16 57.06
CA MET A 1 -5.41 -27.73 55.98
C MET A 1 -6.16 -27.46 54.67
N GLU A 2 -7.20 -28.23 54.35
CA GLU A 2 -7.99 -28.12 53.10
C GLU A 2 -8.73 -26.79 52.90
N GLN A 3 -9.26 -26.18 53.97
CA GLN A 3 -9.94 -24.87 53.89
C GLN A 3 -9.00 -23.71 53.47
N ARG A 4 -7.70 -23.81 53.77
CA ARG A 4 -6.73 -22.81 53.34
C ARG A 4 -6.35 -23.00 51.87
N PHE A 5 -6.41 -24.23 51.36
CA PHE A 5 -6.11 -24.56 49.98
C PHE A 5 -7.20 -24.06 49.03
N SER A 6 -8.47 -24.32 49.36
CA SER A 6 -9.63 -23.83 48.60
C SER A 6 -9.73 -22.30 48.53
N ALA A 7 -9.31 -21.59 49.58
CA ALA A 7 -9.25 -20.12 49.56
C ALA A 7 -8.14 -19.57 48.66
N ILE A 8 -7.02 -20.30 48.50
CA ILE A 8 -5.92 -19.91 47.63
C ILE A 8 -6.26 -20.19 46.16
N GLU A 9 -6.94 -21.29 45.86
CA GLU A 9 -7.38 -21.62 44.49
C GLU A 9 -8.39 -20.59 43.97
N LYS A 10 -9.43 -20.25 44.74
CA LYS A 10 -10.39 -19.20 44.35
C LYS A 10 -9.72 -17.86 44.13
N LYS A 11 -8.82 -17.45 45.03
CA LYS A 11 -8.13 -16.17 44.92
C LYS A 11 -7.17 -16.13 43.74
N LYS A 12 -6.60 -17.28 43.36
CA LYS A 12 -5.74 -17.43 42.17
C LYS A 12 -6.58 -17.36 40.89
N GLU A 13 -7.73 -18.04 40.84
CA GLU A 13 -8.65 -17.98 39.71
C GLU A 13 -9.16 -16.55 39.48
N GLU A 14 -9.67 -15.89 40.51
CA GLU A 14 -10.15 -14.50 40.45
C GLU A 14 -9.04 -13.52 39.98
N THR A 15 -7.83 -13.62 40.54
CA THR A 15 -6.72 -12.73 40.12
C THR A 15 -6.18 -13.04 38.72
N THR A 16 -6.26 -14.29 38.26
CA THR A 16 -5.88 -14.63 36.89
C THR A 16 -6.93 -14.23 35.87
N GLU A 17 -8.22 -14.39 36.16
CA GLU A 17 -9.29 -14.07 35.23
C GLU A 17 -9.46 -12.55 35.08
N ASP A 18 -9.50 -11.80 36.17
CA ASP A 18 -9.60 -10.33 36.13
C ASP A 18 -8.35 -9.71 35.48
N GLY A 19 -7.16 -10.19 35.84
CA GLY A 19 -5.91 -9.71 35.25
C GLY A 19 -5.76 -10.05 33.76
N VAL A 20 -6.25 -11.21 33.32
CA VAL A 20 -6.26 -11.60 31.90
C VAL A 20 -7.31 -10.80 31.12
N ASN A 21 -8.47 -10.52 31.71
CA ASN A 21 -9.51 -9.71 31.10
C ASN A 21 -9.07 -8.24 30.95
N ASP A 22 -8.43 -7.66 31.96
CA ASP A 22 -7.86 -6.30 31.92
C ASP A 22 -6.73 -6.20 30.90
N LEU A 23 -5.89 -7.23 30.81
CA LEU A 23 -4.85 -7.33 29.79
C LEU A 23 -5.45 -7.46 28.39
N ALA A 24 -6.45 -8.31 28.20
CA ALA A 24 -7.15 -8.47 26.92
C ALA A 24 -7.85 -7.18 26.49
N ALA A 25 -8.51 -6.47 27.41
CA ALA A 25 -9.10 -5.17 27.16
C ALA A 25 -8.04 -4.13 26.76
N THR A 26 -6.87 -4.17 27.40
CA THR A 26 -5.73 -3.30 27.06
C THR A 26 -5.18 -3.62 25.68
N VAL A 27 -5.02 -4.90 25.33
CA VAL A 27 -4.56 -5.34 24.00
C VAL A 27 -5.55 -4.90 22.92
N ASN A 28 -6.85 -5.14 23.10
CA ASN A 28 -7.88 -4.70 22.15
C ASN A 28 -7.87 -3.19 21.96
N ARG A 29 -7.75 -2.42 23.05
CA ARG A 29 -7.63 -0.96 22.98
C ARG A 29 -6.40 -0.51 22.21
N LEU A 30 -5.25 -1.16 22.41
CA LEU A 30 -4.02 -0.83 21.70
C LEU A 30 -4.11 -1.22 20.22
N GLN A 31 -4.72 -2.36 19.90
CA GLN A 31 -4.97 -2.77 18.51
C GLN A 31 -5.85 -1.76 17.79
N HIS A 32 -6.93 -1.28 18.42
CA HIS A 32 -7.75 -0.22 17.85
C HIS A 32 -6.96 1.06 17.61
N LYS A 33 -6.18 1.52 18.60
CA LYS A 33 -5.32 2.71 18.43
C LYS A 33 -4.30 2.56 17.29
N LEU A 34 -3.69 1.39 17.16
CA LEU A 34 -2.76 1.11 16.07
C LEU A 34 -3.46 1.17 14.71
N ASN A 35 -4.63 0.56 14.60
CA ASN A 35 -5.42 0.59 13.38
C ASN A 35 -5.84 2.02 13.01
N ASP A 36 -6.29 2.82 13.97
CA ASP A 36 -6.68 4.22 13.74
C ASP A 36 -5.47 5.04 13.24
N HIS A 37 -4.32 4.89 13.89
CA HIS A 37 -3.08 5.56 13.47
C HIS A 37 -2.59 5.07 12.10
N GLU A 38 -2.75 3.79 11.78
CA GLU A 38 -2.38 3.22 10.47
C GLU A 38 -3.31 3.75 9.37
N GLN A 39 -4.60 3.82 9.62
CA GLN A 39 -5.56 4.42 8.69
C GLN A 39 -5.24 5.90 8.46
N GLU A 40 -4.98 6.68 9.51
CA GLU A 40 -4.55 8.08 9.39
C GLU A 40 -3.23 8.20 8.61
N TYR A 41 -2.28 7.31 8.84
CA TYR A 41 -1.03 7.25 8.09
C TYR A 41 -1.27 6.97 6.60
N LEU A 42 -2.14 6.03 6.26
CA LEU A 42 -2.48 5.65 4.89
C LEU A 42 -3.22 6.76 4.12
N LEU A 43 -4.00 7.61 4.81
CA LEU A 43 -4.63 8.78 4.19
C LEU A 43 -3.61 9.79 3.63
N ASN A 44 -2.36 9.75 4.08
CA ASN A 44 -1.30 10.61 3.55
C ASN A 44 -0.57 10.00 2.34
N HIS A 45 -0.94 8.79 1.91
CA HIS A 45 -0.28 8.08 0.81
C HIS A 45 -1.11 8.15 -0.47
N LEU A 46 -0.41 8.43 -1.57
CA LEU A 46 -0.96 8.46 -2.91
C LEU A 46 -0.15 7.53 -3.81
N LYS A 47 -0.85 6.62 -4.49
CA LYS A 47 -0.27 5.63 -5.40
C LYS A 47 -0.58 6.02 -6.84
N ILE A 48 0.47 6.27 -7.62
CA ILE A 48 0.35 6.55 -9.05
C ILE A 48 0.92 5.39 -9.85
N SER A 49 0.10 4.77 -10.68
CA SER A 49 0.50 3.70 -11.61
C SER A 49 0.66 4.22 -13.04
N GLY A 50 1.29 3.42 -13.90
CA GLY A 50 1.36 3.71 -15.34
C GLY A 50 2.40 4.77 -15.75
N ILE A 51 3.30 5.17 -14.84
CA ILE A 51 4.34 6.15 -15.15
C ILE A 51 5.54 5.46 -15.83
N PRO A 52 5.95 5.90 -17.04
CA PRO A 52 7.13 5.35 -17.69
C PRO A 52 8.42 5.78 -16.98
N GLU A 53 9.24 4.80 -16.59
CA GLU A 53 10.55 5.03 -15.98
C GLU A 53 11.52 5.63 -17.01
N THR A 54 11.76 6.94 -16.93
CA THR A 54 12.78 7.62 -17.73
C THR A 54 14.02 7.87 -16.87
N LYS A 55 15.21 7.55 -17.39
CA LYS A 55 16.47 7.87 -16.70
C LYS A 55 16.59 9.38 -16.53
N GLY A 56 17.01 9.83 -15.34
CA GLY A 56 17.25 11.25 -15.04
C GLY A 56 16.04 12.06 -14.58
N LYS A 57 14.85 11.46 -14.42
CA LYS A 57 13.69 12.14 -13.81
C LYS A 57 13.61 11.82 -12.32
N THR A 58 13.60 12.86 -11.49
CA THR A 58 13.35 12.74 -10.05
C THR A 58 11.88 12.40 -9.80
N PRO A 59 11.54 11.41 -8.96
CA PRO A 59 10.15 11.04 -8.66
C PRO A 59 9.31 12.19 -8.10
N ILE A 60 9.92 13.10 -7.34
CA ILE A 60 9.30 14.34 -6.83
C ILE A 60 8.76 15.21 -7.98
N ARG A 61 9.59 15.45 -9.02
CA ARG A 61 9.19 16.24 -10.18
C ARG A 61 8.05 15.60 -10.98
N ILE A 62 8.01 14.26 -10.99
CA ILE A 62 6.93 13.53 -11.64
C ILE A 62 5.61 13.76 -10.89
N ALA A 63 5.63 13.69 -9.56
CA ALA A 63 4.45 13.95 -8.73
C ALA A 63 3.90 15.37 -8.97
N ILE A 64 4.76 16.39 -8.94
CA ILE A 64 4.38 17.79 -9.17
C ILE A 64 3.82 18.01 -10.58
N LEU A 65 4.41 17.36 -11.59
CA LEU A 65 3.91 17.46 -12.96
C LEU A 65 2.51 16.84 -13.11
N ILE A 66 2.26 15.72 -12.44
CA ILE A 66 0.95 15.05 -12.47
C ILE A 66 -0.09 15.91 -11.77
N ASP A 67 0.29 16.49 -10.65
CA ASP A 67 -0.53 17.40 -9.89
C ASP A 67 -0.93 18.64 -10.70
N SER A 68 0.05 19.29 -11.34
CA SER A 68 -0.18 20.38 -12.30
C SER A 68 -1.11 19.96 -13.44
N LYS A 69 -1.00 18.71 -13.91
CA LYS A 69 -1.89 18.16 -14.94
C LYS A 69 -3.30 17.97 -14.43
N LEU A 70 -3.48 17.56 -13.17
CA LEU A 70 -4.79 17.42 -12.53
C LEU A 70 -5.38 18.79 -12.18
N GLY A 71 -4.58 19.85 -12.12
CA GLY A 71 -5.03 21.20 -11.77
C GLY A 71 -5.10 21.41 -10.25
N VAL A 72 -4.40 20.58 -9.51
CA VAL A 72 -4.11 20.78 -8.08
C VAL A 72 -2.73 21.46 -8.00
N SER A 73 -2.43 22.10 -6.87
CA SER A 73 -1.15 22.77 -6.62
C SER A 73 -0.44 22.14 -5.42
N LEU A 74 0.51 21.24 -5.71
CA LEU A 74 1.42 20.60 -4.78
C LEU A 74 2.80 21.22 -4.91
N ASP A 75 3.29 21.72 -3.78
CA ASP A 75 4.66 22.18 -3.67
C ASP A 75 5.61 21.04 -3.26
N GLU A 76 6.90 21.18 -3.57
CA GLU A 76 7.94 20.26 -3.11
C GLU A 76 7.97 20.10 -1.58
N ARG A 77 7.49 21.11 -0.84
CA ARG A 77 7.43 21.13 0.63
C ARG A 77 6.31 20.25 1.19
N ASP A 78 5.27 20.02 0.41
CA ASP A 78 4.12 19.19 0.80
C ASP A 78 4.44 17.70 0.67
N ILE A 79 5.53 17.37 -0.01
CA ILE A 79 5.96 16.01 -0.29
C ILE A 79 7.00 15.59 0.76
N VAL A 80 6.64 14.60 1.57
CA VAL A 80 7.53 13.99 2.58
C VAL A 80 8.49 13.00 1.91
N SER A 81 7.96 12.13 1.06
CA SER A 81 8.76 11.12 0.39
C SER A 81 8.11 10.66 -0.91
N THR A 82 8.95 10.29 -1.88
CA THR A 82 8.51 9.69 -3.13
C THR A 82 9.38 8.49 -3.47
N VAL A 83 8.77 7.33 -3.67
CA VAL A 83 9.48 6.08 -3.93
C VAL A 83 8.77 5.29 -5.02
N LEU A 84 9.53 4.80 -6.00
CA LEU A 84 9.05 3.82 -6.97
C LEU A 84 9.14 2.42 -6.35
N ILE A 85 8.00 1.75 -6.16
CA ILE A 85 7.94 0.44 -5.52
C ILE A 85 8.00 -0.67 -6.57
N GLY A 86 8.87 -1.67 -6.34
CA GLY A 86 8.99 -2.87 -7.17
C GLY A 86 10.32 -2.99 -7.91
N ILE A 87 10.37 -3.89 -8.90
CA ILE A 87 11.56 -4.21 -9.69
C ILE A 87 11.80 -3.15 -10.77
N PRO A 88 12.98 -2.48 -10.80
CA PRO A 88 13.26 -1.48 -11.83
C PRO A 88 13.18 -2.08 -13.24
N ARG A 89 12.71 -1.31 -14.23
CA ARG A 89 12.46 -1.79 -15.60
C ARG A 89 13.71 -2.40 -16.26
N ALA A 90 14.90 -1.92 -15.90
CA ALA A 90 16.17 -2.46 -16.37
C ALA A 90 16.36 -3.96 -16.04
N TYR A 91 15.84 -4.42 -14.89
CA TYR A 91 15.88 -5.82 -14.48
C TYR A 91 14.70 -6.62 -15.04
N ALA A 92 13.52 -6.00 -15.17
CA ALA A 92 12.35 -6.64 -15.78
C ALA A 92 12.59 -7.01 -17.25
N THR A 93 13.28 -6.16 -18.02
CA THR A 93 13.58 -6.41 -19.44
C THR A 93 14.57 -7.58 -19.62
N ARG A 94 15.49 -7.79 -18.66
CA ARG A 94 16.41 -8.95 -18.67
C ARG A 94 15.69 -10.24 -18.31
N ALA A 95 14.77 -10.20 -17.34
CA ALA A 95 13.90 -11.32 -17.00
C ALA A 95 13.00 -11.70 -18.19
N SER A 96 12.38 -10.71 -18.84
CA SER A 96 11.54 -10.95 -20.02
C SER A 96 12.31 -11.49 -21.22
N LEU A 97 13.60 -11.15 -21.39
CA LEU A 97 14.45 -11.75 -22.43
C LEU A 97 14.75 -13.24 -22.16
N LEU A 98 14.96 -13.63 -20.91
CA LEU A 98 15.10 -15.03 -20.53
C LEU A 98 13.78 -15.78 -20.69
N GLU A 99 12.66 -15.17 -20.28
CA GLU A 99 11.32 -15.69 -20.52
C GLU A 99 11.01 -15.82 -22.02
N GLN A 100 11.38 -14.84 -22.85
CA GLN A 100 11.24 -14.92 -24.31
C GLN A 100 12.04 -16.08 -24.90
N ARG A 101 13.25 -16.37 -24.38
CA ARG A 101 14.04 -17.53 -24.80
C ARG A 101 13.38 -18.84 -24.38
N VAL A 102 12.85 -18.92 -23.17
CA VAL A 102 12.09 -20.09 -22.67
C VAL A 102 10.78 -20.26 -23.45
N GLN A 103 10.13 -19.17 -23.82
CA GLN A 103 8.88 -19.17 -24.58
C GLN A 103 9.09 -19.54 -26.05
N LEU A 104 10.23 -19.16 -26.64
CA LEU A 104 10.65 -19.63 -27.96
C LEU A 104 10.93 -21.15 -27.94
N LEU A 105 11.57 -21.66 -26.89
CA LEU A 105 11.74 -23.11 -26.66
C LEU A 105 10.40 -23.83 -26.40
N ALA A 106 9.44 -23.20 -25.69
CA ALA A 106 8.11 -23.75 -25.44
C ALA A 106 7.23 -23.76 -26.69
N ARG A 107 7.35 -22.75 -27.57
CA ARG A 107 6.72 -22.72 -28.90
C ARG A 107 7.22 -23.85 -29.80
N LEU A 108 8.51 -24.19 -29.71
CA LEU A 108 9.07 -25.36 -30.38
C LEU A 108 8.56 -26.69 -29.80
N ARG A 109 7.92 -26.69 -28.63
CA ARG A 109 7.39 -27.89 -27.95
C ARG A 109 5.86 -27.96 -27.86
N HIS A 110 5.12 -27.12 -28.60
CA HIS A 110 3.65 -27.10 -28.58
C HIS A 110 3.02 -26.99 -27.17
N LEU A 111 3.66 -26.29 -26.23
CA LEU A 111 3.01 -25.90 -24.97
C LEU A 111 2.17 -24.62 -25.16
N PRO A 112 1.00 -24.49 -24.51
CA PRO A 112 0.19 -23.29 -24.61
C PRO A 112 0.98 -22.09 -24.09
N ALA A 113 1.15 -21.09 -24.96
CA ALA A 113 1.86 -19.86 -24.63
C ALA A 113 0.99 -19.01 -23.69
N LEU A 114 1.41 -18.86 -22.44
CA LEU A 114 0.93 -17.80 -21.56
C LEU A 114 1.24 -16.46 -22.22
N ALA A 115 0.20 -15.77 -22.70
CA ALA A 115 0.30 -14.47 -23.32
C ALA A 115 0.70 -13.42 -22.26
N CYS A 116 2.01 -13.26 -22.06
CA CYS A 116 2.53 -12.11 -21.31
C CYS A 116 2.32 -10.86 -22.17
N LYS A 117 1.26 -10.09 -21.89
CA LYS A 117 1.09 -8.73 -22.41
C LYS A 117 2.33 -7.94 -22.02
N SER A 118 3.12 -7.53 -23.01
CA SER A 118 4.38 -6.81 -22.83
C SER A 118 4.21 -5.34 -22.43
N ASP A 119 3.04 -4.95 -21.91
CA ASP A 119 2.85 -3.73 -21.13
C ASP A 119 3.37 -3.96 -19.72
N LEU A 120 4.69 -4.20 -19.70
CA LEU A 120 5.65 -3.95 -18.63
C LEU A 120 5.00 -3.39 -17.37
N CYS A 121 4.94 -4.18 -16.30
CA CYS A 121 4.55 -3.74 -14.97
C CYS A 121 5.40 -2.53 -14.54
N LEU A 122 4.95 -1.33 -14.89
CA LEU A 122 5.59 -0.08 -14.50
C LEU A 122 5.44 0.05 -12.98
N ARG A 123 6.54 0.37 -12.31
CA ARG A 123 6.52 0.51 -10.86
C ARG A 123 5.58 1.63 -10.46
N PRO A 124 4.66 1.38 -9.52
CA PRO A 124 3.88 2.46 -8.96
C PRO A 124 4.80 3.43 -8.20
N LEU A 125 4.55 4.71 -8.40
CA LEU A 125 5.10 5.79 -7.61
C LEU A 125 4.24 5.95 -6.36
N MET A 126 4.82 5.69 -5.19
CA MET A 126 4.22 6.08 -3.93
C MET A 126 4.70 7.48 -3.56
N VAL A 127 3.75 8.34 -3.25
CA VAL A 127 3.97 9.70 -2.76
C VAL A 127 3.38 9.79 -1.36
N ARG A 128 4.16 10.28 -0.41
CA ARG A 128 3.70 10.59 0.94
C ARG A 128 3.62 12.10 1.10
N LEU A 129 2.46 12.59 1.52
CA LEU A 129 2.19 14.00 1.74
C LEU A 129 2.34 14.37 3.23
N LEU A 130 2.58 15.66 3.51
CA LEU A 130 2.97 16.14 4.84
C LEU A 130 1.83 16.15 5.86
N ARG A 131 0.57 16.36 5.45
CA ARG A 131 -0.70 16.27 6.26
C ARG A 131 -1.87 16.91 5.50
N CYS A 132 -2.08 16.56 4.24
CA CYS A 132 -3.18 17.12 3.46
C CYS A 132 -3.99 16.00 2.83
N ALA A 133 -4.81 15.34 3.66
CA ALA A 133 -5.88 14.47 3.17
C ALA A 133 -6.73 15.21 2.12
N ALA A 134 -6.99 16.50 2.34
CA ALA A 134 -7.65 17.37 1.35
C ALA A 134 -6.96 17.38 -0.02
N GLN A 135 -5.65 17.64 -0.10
CA GLN A 135 -4.93 17.65 -1.38
C GLN A 135 -4.97 16.28 -2.07
N ARG A 136 -4.80 15.19 -1.31
CA ARG A 136 -4.95 13.84 -1.85
C ARG A 136 -6.36 13.61 -2.40
N ASP A 137 -7.37 13.98 -1.64
CA ASP A 137 -8.77 13.72 -1.99
C ASP A 137 -9.19 14.57 -3.19
N ASP A 138 -8.67 15.80 -3.32
CA ASP A 138 -8.81 16.64 -4.52
C ASP A 138 -8.18 15.95 -5.74
N MET A 139 -6.94 15.46 -5.62
CA MET A 139 -6.28 14.73 -6.70
C MET A 139 -7.07 13.48 -7.10
N LEU A 140 -7.57 12.71 -6.12
CA LEU A 140 -8.36 11.50 -6.36
C LEU A 140 -9.71 11.83 -7.00
N SER A 141 -10.40 12.85 -6.52
CA SER A 141 -11.69 13.31 -7.05
C SER A 141 -11.54 13.74 -8.51
N VAL A 142 -10.56 14.59 -8.81
CA VAL A 142 -10.31 15.04 -10.19
C VAL A 142 -9.88 13.88 -11.09
N ALA A 143 -9.06 12.96 -10.58
CA ALA A 143 -8.67 11.78 -11.34
C ALA A 143 -9.86 10.87 -11.65
N GLN A 144 -10.78 10.66 -10.69
CA GLN A 144 -12.00 9.87 -10.87
C GLN A 144 -12.92 10.48 -11.92
N VAL A 145 -13.17 11.80 -11.83
CA VAL A 145 -14.00 12.55 -12.78
C VAL A 145 -13.44 12.43 -14.20
N ARG A 146 -12.13 12.54 -14.37
CA ARG A 146 -11.48 12.43 -15.70
C ARG A 146 -11.44 11.01 -16.25
N CYS A 147 -11.48 10.01 -15.38
CA CYS A 147 -11.46 8.60 -15.76
C CYS A 147 -12.86 7.98 -15.89
N ASN A 148 -13.95 8.73 -15.67
CA ASN A 148 -15.31 8.21 -15.57
C ASN A 148 -15.40 6.98 -14.65
N ALA A 149 -14.68 7.03 -13.52
CA ALA A 149 -14.63 5.92 -12.59
C ALA A 149 -15.78 6.00 -11.59
N ASP A 150 -16.79 5.13 -11.74
CA ASP A 150 -17.91 5.04 -10.82
C ASP A 150 -17.54 4.23 -9.57
N THR A 151 -17.88 4.74 -8.38
CA THR A 151 -17.72 4.03 -7.10
C THR A 151 -18.94 3.19 -6.71
N SER A 152 -19.95 3.12 -7.58
CA SER A 152 -21.25 2.48 -7.31
C SER A 152 -21.20 0.97 -7.03
N GLY A 153 -20.02 0.33 -7.16
CA GLY A 153 -19.79 -1.08 -6.85
C GLY A 153 -19.21 -1.38 -5.46
N PHE A 154 -18.96 -0.37 -4.63
CA PHE A 154 -18.40 -0.52 -3.28
C PHE A 154 -19.38 0.01 -2.21
N ASN A 155 -20.43 -0.76 -1.90
CA ASN A 155 -21.26 -0.58 -0.72
C ASN A 155 -21.46 -1.93 -0.02
#